data_AF-A0A357G045-F1
#
_entry.id   AF-A0A357G045-F1
#
_cell.length_a   1.000
_cell.length_b   1.000
_cell.length_c   1.000
_cell.angle_alpha   90.00
_cell.angle_beta   90.00
_cell.angle_gamma   90.00
#
_symmetry.space_group_name_H-M   'P 1'
#
loop_
_entity.id
_entity.type
_entity.pdbx_description
1 polymer ?
#
loop_
_entity_poly.entity_id
_entity_poly.type
_entity_poly.pdbx_seq_one_letter_code
_entity_poly.pdbx_strand_id
1 'polypeptide(L)'
;MKKHHPEQQDGEIYMGNGNFGPTPMGTSIFDDEPIQSSWRTLRVGNVALDKSGSPIEDCPELKPFFIEAAEVQNKINHLKQAVEPNNFEITCLQEMIHSGTLSSYDPG
;
A
#
# COMPACT_ATOMS: atom_id res chain seq x y z
N MET A 1 -9.60 13.29 0.06
CA MET A 1 -9.45 11.98 -0.62
C MET A 1 -10.29 10.97 0.16
N LYS A 2 -10.96 10.02 -0.49
CA LYS A 2 -11.75 9.01 0.23
C LYS A 2 -10.83 7.92 0.74
N LYS A 3 -10.94 7.57 2.02
CA LYS A 3 -10.08 6.59 2.71
C LYS A 3 -10.70 5.20 2.61
N HIS A 4 -9.86 4.19 2.37
CA HIS A 4 -10.23 2.77 2.38
C HIS A 4 -10.15 2.16 3.78
N HIS A 5 -9.33 2.76 4.64
CA HIS A 5 -9.15 2.33 6.02
C HIS A 5 -9.24 3.56 6.95
N PRO A 6 -9.90 3.46 8.12
CA PRO A 6 -10.01 4.56 9.08
C PRO A 6 -8.65 5.12 9.52
N GLU A 7 -7.63 4.26 9.63
CA GLU A 7 -6.27 4.65 9.99
C GLU A 7 -5.45 5.25 8.84
N GLN A 8 -5.95 5.25 7.60
CA GLN A 8 -5.24 5.80 6.44
C GLN A 8 -5.08 7.33 6.60
N GLN A 9 -3.88 7.85 6.40
CA GLN A 9 -3.60 9.28 6.39
C GLN A 9 -3.80 9.86 4.98
N ASP A 10 -3.89 11.18 4.90
CA ASP A 10 -4.03 11.85 3.61
C ASP A 10 -2.74 11.68 2.80
N GLY A 11 -2.87 11.25 1.55
CA GLY A 11 -1.72 10.93 0.70
C GLY A 11 -1.29 9.46 0.74
N GLU A 12 -1.78 8.68 1.69
CA GLU A 12 -1.49 7.24 1.75
C GLU A 12 -2.43 6.41 0.88
N ILE A 13 -1.99 5.21 0.51
CA ILE A 13 -2.73 4.14 -0.14
C ILE A 13 -2.77 2.94 0.82
N TYR A 14 -3.95 2.38 1.04
CA TYR A 14 -4.12 1.15 1.79
C TYR A 14 -3.77 -0.07 0.91
N MET A 15 -2.87 -0.92 1.41
CA MET A 15 -2.32 -2.08 0.70
C MET A 15 -2.99 -3.41 1.06
N GLY A 16 -3.91 -3.41 2.03
CA GLY A 16 -4.50 -4.61 2.59
C GLY A 16 -4.04 -4.90 4.02
N ASN A 17 -4.67 -5.90 4.63
CA ASN A 17 -4.24 -6.48 5.90
C ASN A 17 -3.30 -7.65 5.62
N GLY A 18 -2.22 -7.76 6.38
CA GLY A 18 -1.38 -8.94 6.31
C GLY A 18 -0.67 -9.23 7.62
N ASN A 19 -0.18 -10.46 7.73
CA ASN A 19 0.67 -10.90 8.83
C ASN A 19 2.10 -10.65 8.42
N PHE A 20 2.71 -9.66 9.06
CA PHE A 20 4.13 -9.41 8.89
C PHE A 20 4.72 -9.65 10.26
N GLY A 21 5.60 -10.66 10.34
CA GLY A 21 6.48 -10.78 11.49
C GLY A 21 7.28 -9.50 11.69
N PRO A 22 8.22 -9.43 12.65
CA PRO A 22 9.14 -8.31 12.73
C PRO A 22 10.02 -8.29 11.47
N THR A 23 9.51 -7.72 10.38
CA THR A 23 10.30 -7.29 9.24
C THR A 23 11.19 -6.19 9.81
N PRO A 24 12.53 -6.34 9.78
CA PRO A 24 13.37 -5.19 10.05
C PRO A 24 12.90 -4.07 9.14
N MET A 25 12.54 -2.92 9.72
CA MET A 25 12.18 -1.67 9.05
C MET A 25 12.72 -1.62 7.60
N GLY A 26 11.88 -1.93 6.61
CA GLY A 26 12.23 -1.77 5.19
C GLY A 26 12.43 -3.02 4.31
N THR A 27 11.99 -4.24 4.69
CA THR A 27 11.87 -5.35 3.73
C THR A 27 10.54 -5.31 2.95
N SER A 28 10.64 -5.52 1.64
CA SER A 28 9.59 -5.28 0.64
C SER A 28 8.67 -6.50 0.52
N ILE A 29 7.37 -6.30 0.29
CA ILE A 29 6.43 -7.38 -0.06
C ILE A 29 6.66 -7.94 -1.48
N PHE A 30 7.71 -7.48 -2.18
CA PHE A 30 8.07 -7.81 -3.55
C PHE A 30 9.50 -8.38 -3.66
N ASP A 31 10.06 -8.95 -2.58
CA ASP A 31 11.42 -9.46 -2.57
C ASP A 31 11.56 -10.75 -3.41
N ASP A 32 11.70 -10.56 -4.73
CA ASP A 32 12.47 -11.38 -5.68
C ASP A 32 13.12 -10.45 -6.76
N GLU A 33 13.73 -9.34 -6.29
CA GLU A 33 14.58 -8.35 -7.01
C GLU A 33 13.95 -7.40 -8.07
N PRO A 34 14.54 -6.20 -8.35
CA PRO A 34 15.17 -5.22 -7.49
C PRO A 34 14.22 -4.02 -7.27
N ILE A 35 13.49 -3.99 -6.15
CA ILE A 35 12.93 -2.75 -5.60
C ILE A 35 13.79 -2.35 -4.39
N GLN A 36 15.10 -2.17 -4.62
CA GLN A 36 15.98 -1.57 -3.62
C GLN A 36 16.16 -0.10 -3.91
N SER A 37 15.13 0.67 -3.53
CA SER A 37 15.22 2.08 -3.17
C SER A 37 14.02 2.41 -2.27
N SER A 38 14.06 1.85 -1.06
CA SER A 38 13.47 2.45 0.14
C SER A 38 11.99 2.82 0.14
N TRP A 39 11.11 1.84 0.39
CA TRP A 39 9.76 2.07 0.95
C TRP A 39 9.82 2.54 2.41
N ARG A 40 10.64 3.55 2.72
CA ARG A 40 10.88 4.08 4.08
C ARG A 40 9.65 4.71 4.72
N THR A 41 8.62 5.00 3.92
CA THR A 41 7.35 5.58 4.35
C THR A 41 6.26 4.53 4.52
N LEU A 42 6.53 3.25 4.25
CA LEU A 42 5.58 2.18 4.55
C LEU A 42 5.43 2.06 6.06
N ARG A 43 4.18 2.15 6.52
CA ARG A 43 3.85 1.99 7.93
C ARG A 43 2.74 0.98 8.14
N VAL A 44 2.74 0.45 9.35
CA VAL A 44 1.78 -0.55 9.83
C VAL A 44 0.78 0.15 10.73
N GLY A 45 -0.52 -0.03 10.49
CA GLY A 45 -1.56 0.44 11.40
C GLY A 45 -1.69 -0.45 12.63
N ASN A 46 -2.53 -0.04 13.58
CA ASN A 46 -2.68 -0.75 14.84
C ASN A 46 -3.79 -1.81 14.81
N VAL A 47 -4.80 -1.64 13.96
CA VAL A 47 -5.99 -2.48 13.93
C VAL A 47 -6.32 -2.87 12.50
N ALA A 48 -6.28 -4.16 12.19
CA ALA A 48 -6.80 -4.66 10.92
C ALA A 48 -8.32 -4.68 10.96
N LEU A 49 -8.94 -4.20 9.88
CA LEU A 49 -10.39 -4.20 9.72
C LEU A 49 -10.81 -5.07 8.53
N ASP A 50 -11.94 -5.76 8.65
CA ASP A 50 -12.55 -6.45 7.53
C ASP A 50 -13.18 -5.47 6.52
N LYS A 51 -13.80 -6.02 5.46
CA LYS A 51 -14.48 -5.21 4.43
C LYS A 51 -15.67 -4.37 4.93
N SER A 52 -16.19 -4.68 6.12
CA SER A 52 -17.26 -3.91 6.78
C SER A 52 -16.71 -2.80 7.69
N GLY A 53 -15.39 -2.76 7.92
CA GLY A 53 -14.75 -1.86 8.88
C GLY A 53 -14.76 -2.40 10.30
N SER A 54 -15.10 -3.68 10.52
CA SER A 54 -15.07 -4.32 11.83
C SER A 54 -13.67 -4.82 12.16
N PRO A 55 -13.18 -4.68 13.40
CA PRO A 55 -11.91 -5.25 13.82
C PRO A 55 -11.84 -6.76 13.57
N ILE A 56 -10.69 -7.22 13.08
CA ILE A 56 -10.40 -8.66 12.97
C ILE A 56 -9.81 -9.13 14.32
N GLU A 57 -10.69 -9.48 15.26
CA GLU A 57 -10.30 -9.77 16.66
C GLU A 57 -9.49 -11.07 16.82
N ASP A 58 -9.75 -12.07 15.99
CA ASP A 58 -9.12 -13.40 16.06
C ASP A 58 -7.78 -13.51 15.31
N CYS A 59 -7.24 -12.38 14.82
CA CYS A 59 -5.98 -12.35 14.07
C CYS A 59 -5.10 -11.15 14.49
N PRO A 60 -4.57 -11.13 15.73
CA PRO A 60 -3.77 -10.01 16.25
C PRO A 60 -2.50 -9.70 15.44
N GLU A 61 -2.01 -10.69 14.70
CA GLU A 61 -0.88 -10.59 13.78
C GLU A 61 -1.21 -9.85 12.48
N LEU A 62 -2.49 -9.71 12.14
CA LEU A 62 -2.90 -8.92 10.99
C LEU A 62 -2.90 -7.44 11.35
N LYS A 63 -2.24 -6.65 10.50
CA LYS A 63 -2.26 -5.19 10.55
C LYS A 63 -2.47 -4.62 9.14
N PRO A 64 -3.07 -3.44 9.02
CA PRO A 64 -3.22 -2.78 7.73
C PRO A 64 -1.90 -2.11 7.31
N PHE A 65 -1.65 -2.09 6.01
CA PHE A 65 -0.43 -1.51 5.43
C PHE A 65 -0.75 -0.26 4.65
N PHE A 66 0.07 0.76 4.86
CA PHE A 66 -0.05 2.04 4.18
C PHE A 66 1.23 2.43 3.50
N ILE A 67 1.10 3.10 2.36
CA ILE A 67 2.22 3.60 1.57
C ILE A 67 1.88 4.96 0.97
N GLU A 68 2.86 5.85 0.94
CA GLU A 68 2.69 7.19 0.37
C GLU A 68 2.50 7.12 -1.14
N ALA A 69 1.41 7.71 -1.65
CA ALA A 69 1.12 7.76 -3.08
C ALA A 69 2.21 8.47 -3.89
N ALA A 70 2.89 9.45 -3.28
CA ALA A 70 4.02 10.16 -3.89
C ALA A 70 5.19 9.22 -4.22
N GLU A 71 5.44 8.22 -3.39
CA GLU A 71 6.53 7.26 -3.63
C GLU A 71 6.21 6.31 -4.78
N VAL A 72 4.97 5.86 -4.84
CA VAL A 72 4.46 5.07 -5.98
C VAL A 72 4.62 5.87 -7.28
N GLN A 73 4.30 7.17 -7.24
CA GLN A 73 4.46 8.08 -8.37
C GLN A 73 5.93 8.27 -8.75
N ASN A 74 6.83 8.38 -7.78
CA ASN A 74 8.28 8.46 -8.00
C ASN A 74 8.82 7.20 -8.69
N LYS A 75 8.39 6.01 -8.25
CA LYS A 75 8.76 4.73 -8.88
C LYS A 75 8.25 4.63 -10.31
N ILE A 76 7.00 5.04 -10.58
CA ILE A 76 6.46 5.13 -11.94
C ILE A 76 7.34 6.03 -12.82
N ASN A 77 7.71 7.21 -12.32
CA ASN A 77 8.53 8.16 -13.08
C ASN A 77 9.91 7.57 -13.39
N HIS A 78 10.53 6.90 -12.43
CA HIS A 78 11.82 6.23 -12.62
C HIS A 78 11.72 5.11 -13.67
N LEU A 79 10.70 4.24 -13.58
CA LEU A 79 10.49 3.16 -14.54
C LEU A 79 10.25 3.69 -15.96
N LYS A 80 9.46 4.76 -16.11
CA LYS A 80 9.21 5.43 -17.40
C LYS A 80 10.49 5.99 -18.04
N GLN A 81 11.45 6.42 -17.22
CA GLN A 81 12.74 6.90 -17.70
C GLN A 81 13.69 5.75 -18.07
N ALA A 82 13.54 4.58 -17.44
CA ALA A 82 14.46 3.47 -17.55
C ALA A 82 14.14 2.49 -18.70
N VAL A 83 12.88 2.06 -18.91
CA VAL A 83 12.52 1.03 -19.91
C VAL A 83 11.06 1.14 -20.37
N GLU A 84 10.83 0.95 -21.67
CA GLU A 84 9.59 0.92 -22.48
C GLU A 84 8.25 1.40 -21.84
N PRO A 85 7.54 2.37 -22.47
CA PRO A 85 6.30 2.95 -21.95
C PRO A 85 5.13 1.97 -21.70
N ASN A 86 5.26 0.70 -22.07
CA ASN A 86 4.26 -0.36 -21.88
C ASN A 86 4.66 -1.41 -20.84
N ASN A 87 5.43 -1.03 -19.81
CA ASN A 87 5.76 -1.92 -18.71
C ASN A 87 4.52 -2.22 -17.84
N PHE A 88 4.19 -3.50 -17.68
CA PHE A 88 3.10 -3.99 -16.83
C PHE A 88 3.21 -3.49 -15.38
N GLU A 89 4.42 -3.34 -14.85
CA GLU A 89 4.67 -2.78 -13.51
C GLU A 89 4.16 -1.33 -13.40
N ILE A 90 4.36 -0.50 -14.43
CA ILE A 90 3.84 0.87 -14.46
C ILE A 90 2.31 0.86 -14.41
N THR A 91 1.66 -0.02 -15.18
CA THR A 91 0.21 -0.17 -15.18
C THR A 91 -0.31 -0.54 -13.80
N CYS A 92 0.28 -1.55 -13.15
CA CYS A 92 -0.10 -1.96 -11.79
C CYS A 92 0.06 -0.82 -10.76
N LEU A 93 1.17 -0.07 -10.82
CA LEU A 93 1.41 1.05 -9.90
C LEU A 93 0.44 2.21 -10.16
N GLN A 94 0.07 2.46 -11.42
CA GLN A 94 -0.95 3.46 -11.77
C GLN A 94 -2.34 3.06 -11.29
N GLU A 95 -2.71 1.79 -11.46
CA GLU A 95 -3.96 1.23 -10.92
C GLU A 95 -3.99 1.28 -9.39
N MET A 96 -2.85 1.12 -8.72
CA MET A 96 -2.73 1.22 -7.28
C MET A 96 -2.95 2.66 -6.78
N ILE A 97 -2.38 3.67 -7.44
CA ILE A 97 -2.69 5.08 -7.14
C ILE A 97 -4.17 5.37 -7.40
N HIS A 98 -4.70 4.90 -8.54
CA HIS A 98 -6.09 5.15 -8.90
C HIS A 98 -7.06 4.49 -7.92
N SER A 99 -6.87 3.21 -7.64
CA SER A 99 -7.74 2.41 -6.77
C SER A 99 -7.56 2.81 -5.31
N GLY A 100 -6.33 3.05 -4.85
CA GLY A 100 -6.04 3.52 -3.48
C GLY A 100 -6.57 4.92 -3.15
N THR A 101 -6.98 5.65 -4.19
CA THR A 101 -7.68 6.95 -4.07
C THR A 101 -9.17 6.87 -4.39
N LEU A 102 -9.64 5.70 -4.87
CA LEU A 102 -11.02 5.38 -5.23
C LEU A 102 -11.45 4.06 -4.58
N SER A 103 -11.84 4.12 -3.32
CA SER A 103 -12.91 3.26 -2.82
C SER A 103 -13.68 3.94 -1.72
N SER A 104 -14.98 3.69 -1.80
CA SER A 104 -15.96 4.11 -0.85
C SER A 104 -15.97 3.18 0.36
N TYR A 105 -15.29 3.57 1.44
CA TYR A 105 -15.86 3.25 2.75
C TYR A 105 -17.21 3.97 2.84
N ASP A 106 -18.27 3.18 2.89
CA ASP A 106 -19.64 3.62 3.17
C ASP A 106 -20.06 2.85 4.43
N PRO A 107 -19.95 3.47 5.62
CA PRO A 107 -20.40 2.87 6.87
C PRO A 107 -21.93 2.91 6.89
N GLY A 108 -22.55 2.00 6.15
CA GLY A 108 -23.99 1.73 6.25
C GLY A 108 -24.37 1.26 7.64
#